data_AF-A0AAN0N9A0-F1
#
_entry.id   AF-A0AAN0N9A0-F1
#
_cell.length_a   1.000
_cell.length_b   1.000
_cell.length_c   1.000
_cell.angle_alpha   90.00
_cell.angle_beta   90.00
_cell.angle_gamma   90.00
#
_symmetry.space_group_name_H-M   'P 1'
#
loop_
_entity.id
_entity.type
_entity.pdbx_description
1 polymer ?
#
loop_
_entity_poly.entity_id
_entity_poly.type
_entity_poly.pdbx_seq_one_letter_code
_entity_poly.pdbx_strand_id
1 'polypeptide(L)'
;MRNQSILSIVNLIKSGNIIYEKAISNIRSEKMAKNLFDIYTVKKCAELKLQSLTYYSKIHQEQIPASYTINARERCIEAEDKKGKNNQELYLKHLEGVETKIISDIESLLETNPDLEGRRRLKVVKNEMESCRDQIHNMRHN
;
A
#
# COMPACT_ATOMS: atom_id res chain seq x y z
N MET A 1 2.99 15.36 15.24
CA MET A 1 3.69 14.07 15.03
C MET A 1 2.65 13.02 14.72
N ARG A 2 2.74 12.29 13.59
CA ARG A 2 1.82 11.17 13.33
C ARG A 2 2.31 9.97 14.14
N ASN A 3 1.46 9.40 14.98
CA ASN A 3 1.71 8.12 15.63
C ASN A 3 1.82 7.02 14.55
N GLN A 4 3.03 6.77 14.07
CA GLN A 4 3.31 5.63 13.20
C GLN A 4 3.28 4.37 14.07
N SER A 5 2.38 3.47 13.74
CA SER A 5 2.20 2.18 14.39
C SER A 5 2.01 1.09 13.34
N ILE A 6 2.18 -0.17 13.74
CA ILE A 6 1.86 -1.32 12.87
C ILE A 6 0.41 -1.23 12.37
N LEU A 7 -0.52 -0.78 13.21
CA LEU A 7 -1.92 -0.56 12.81
C LEU A 7 -2.05 0.50 11.71
N SER A 8 -1.35 1.63 11.82
CA SER A 8 -1.38 2.65 10.77
C SER A 8 -0.82 2.14 9.44
N ILE A 9 0.19 1.26 9.47
CA ILE A 9 0.77 0.63 8.28
C ILE A 9 -0.21 -0.38 7.68
N VAL A 10 -0.87 -1.19 8.51
CA VAL A 10 -1.95 -2.09 8.05
C VAL A 10 -3.07 -1.31 7.38
N ASN A 11 -3.51 -0.21 7.98
CA ASN A 11 -4.56 0.64 7.39
C ASN A 11 -4.09 1.28 6.08
N LEU A 12 -2.82 1.68 5.99
CA LEU A 12 -2.24 2.20 4.75
C LEU A 12 -2.21 1.14 3.64
N ILE A 13 -1.83 -0.10 3.95
CA ILE A 13 -1.87 -1.23 3.01
C ILE A 13 -3.31 -1.49 2.56
N LYS A 14 -4.26 -1.54 3.50
CA LYS A 14 -5.70 -1.73 3.20
C LYS A 14 -6.26 -0.67 2.26
N SER A 15 -6.00 0.61 2.56
CA SER A 15 -6.44 1.69 1.69
C SER A 15 -5.72 1.63 0.33
N GLY A 16 -4.42 1.30 0.31
CA GLY A 16 -3.69 1.08 -0.94
C GLY A 16 -4.28 -0.04 -1.82
N ASN A 17 -4.77 -1.11 -1.20
CA ASN A 17 -5.40 -2.25 -1.88
C ASN A 17 -6.67 -1.84 -2.65
N ILE A 18 -7.40 -0.82 -2.20
CA ILE A 18 -8.56 -0.26 -2.93
C ILE A 18 -8.12 0.36 -4.27
N ILE A 19 -6.95 1.02 -4.29
CA ILE A 19 -6.40 1.59 -5.53
C ILE A 19 -6.01 0.47 -6.51
N TYR A 20 -5.48 -0.65 -6.02
CA TYR A 20 -5.18 -1.82 -6.86
C TYR A 20 -6.45 -2.41 -7.47
N GLU A 21 -7.51 -2.60 -6.68
CA GLU A 21 -8.80 -3.12 -7.16
C GLU A 21 -9.38 -2.24 -8.27
N LYS A 22 -9.34 -0.91 -8.08
CA LYS A 22 -9.74 0.07 -9.10
C LYS A 22 -8.83 -0.02 -10.34
N ALA A 23 -7.51 -0.06 -10.17
CA ALA A 23 -6.56 -0.12 -11.29
C ALA A 23 -6.76 -1.38 -12.15
N ILE A 24 -6.87 -2.55 -11.50
CA ILE A 24 -7.08 -3.85 -12.17
C ILE A 24 -8.38 -3.84 -12.98
N SER A 25 -9.45 -3.23 -12.44
CA SER A 25 -10.76 -3.17 -13.12
C SER A 25 -10.81 -2.21 -14.31
N ASN A 26 -9.91 -1.22 -14.37
CA ASN A 26 -9.94 -0.16 -15.39
C ASN A 26 -8.81 -0.26 -16.44
N ILE A 27 -7.75 -1.01 -16.16
CA ILE A 27 -6.65 -1.25 -17.10
C ILE A 27 -7.12 -2.17 -18.23
N ARG A 28 -6.93 -1.73 -19.48
CA ARG A 28 -7.34 -2.48 -20.68
C ARG A 28 -6.42 -3.65 -21.02
N SER A 29 -5.14 -3.56 -20.66
CA SER A 29 -4.16 -4.59 -20.96
C SER A 29 -4.30 -5.75 -19.98
N GLU A 30 -4.75 -6.91 -20.46
CA GLU A 30 -4.89 -8.12 -19.64
C GLU A 30 -3.57 -8.53 -18.99
N LYS A 31 -2.45 -8.43 -19.72
CA LYS A 31 -1.11 -8.71 -19.18
C LYS A 31 -0.79 -7.78 -18.00
N MET A 32 -1.10 -6.50 -18.14
CA MET A 32 -0.84 -5.52 -17.08
C MET A 32 -1.78 -5.72 -15.89
N ALA A 33 -3.06 -6.00 -16.14
CA ALA A 33 -4.03 -6.34 -15.10
C ALA A 33 -3.61 -7.59 -14.31
N LYS A 34 -3.11 -8.62 -15.00
CA LYS A 34 -2.57 -9.83 -14.37
C LYS A 34 -1.36 -9.52 -13.49
N ASN A 35 -0.39 -8.75 -14.01
CA ASN A 35 0.77 -8.34 -13.21
C ASN A 35 0.35 -7.55 -11.96
N LEU A 36 -0.60 -6.62 -12.09
CA LEU A 36 -1.14 -5.89 -10.93
C LEU A 36 -1.88 -6.79 -9.95
N PHE A 37 -2.59 -7.81 -10.44
CA PHE A 37 -3.23 -8.80 -9.59
C PHE A 37 -2.20 -9.61 -8.80
N ASP A 38 -1.12 -10.06 -9.43
CA ASP A 38 -0.04 -10.77 -8.75
C ASP A 38 0.56 -9.90 -7.63
N ILE A 39 0.83 -8.61 -7.90
CA ILE A 39 1.29 -7.65 -6.89
C ILE A 39 0.25 -7.47 -5.77
N TYR A 40 -1.02 -7.33 -6.13
CA TYR A 40 -2.11 -7.19 -5.16
C TYR A 40 -2.21 -8.39 -4.21
N THR A 41 -1.99 -9.62 -4.69
CA THR A 41 -1.98 -10.80 -3.81
C THR A 41 -0.84 -10.75 -2.78
N VAL A 42 0.36 -10.31 -3.18
CA VAL A 42 1.48 -10.10 -2.25
C VAL A 42 1.09 -9.07 -1.18
N LYS A 43 0.43 -7.98 -1.56
CA LYS A 43 -0.03 -6.96 -0.61
C LYS A 43 -1.09 -7.47 0.37
N LYS A 44 -2.02 -8.30 -0.08
CA LYS A 44 -2.99 -8.96 0.81
C LYS A 44 -2.30 -9.90 1.81
N CYS A 45 -1.29 -10.64 1.37
CA CYS A 45 -0.46 -11.44 2.27
C CYS A 45 0.29 -10.57 3.29
N ALA A 46 0.88 -9.45 2.86
CA ALA A 46 1.55 -8.50 3.74
C ALA A 46 0.60 -7.89 4.79
N GLU A 47 -0.62 -7.52 4.37
CA GLU A 47 -1.69 -7.05 5.25
C GLU A 47 -1.96 -8.06 6.38
N LEU A 48 -2.19 -9.33 6.03
CA LEU A 48 -2.46 -10.40 7.00
C LEU A 48 -1.29 -10.65 7.95
N LYS A 49 -0.06 -10.63 7.44
CA LYS A 49 1.16 -10.79 8.27
C LYS A 49 1.23 -9.72 9.36
N LEU A 50 0.96 -8.46 9.02
CA LEU A 50 1.01 -7.36 9.98
C LEU A 50 -0.25 -7.29 10.85
N GLN A 51 -1.42 -7.62 10.32
CA GLN A 51 -2.66 -7.64 11.11
C GLN A 51 -2.61 -8.64 12.27
N SER A 52 -1.87 -9.75 12.10
CA SER A 52 -1.60 -10.68 13.21
C SER A 52 -0.89 -10.02 14.40
N LEU A 53 -0.05 -9.00 14.15
CA LEU A 53 0.69 -8.26 15.19
C LEU A 53 -0.18 -7.20 15.86
N THR A 54 -1.18 -6.68 15.17
CA THR A 54 -2.09 -5.67 15.75
C THR A 54 -3.16 -6.32 16.64
N TYR A 55 -3.51 -7.59 16.37
CA TYR A 55 -4.53 -8.33 17.13
C TYR A 55 -4.13 -8.61 18.59
N TYR A 56 -2.83 -8.80 18.86
CA TYR A 56 -2.32 -9.01 20.23
C TYR A 56 -2.31 -7.73 21.08
N SER A 57 -2.46 -6.54 20.47
CA SER A 57 -2.45 -5.22 21.12
C SER A 57 -3.87 -4.71 21.51
N LYS A 58 -4.86 -5.61 21.56
CA LYS A 58 -6.32 -5.33 21.66
C LYS A 58 -6.82 -4.53 22.88
N ILE A 59 -5.97 -4.03 23.76
CA ILE A 59 -6.44 -3.30 24.96
C ILE A 59 -6.63 -1.79 24.69
N HIS A 60 -5.94 -1.16 23.71
CA HIS A 60 -6.09 0.28 23.45
C HIS A 60 -5.88 0.66 21.97
N GLN A 61 -6.83 0.36 21.08
CA GLN A 61 -6.73 0.84 19.70
C GLN A 61 -7.95 1.66 19.31
N GLU A 62 -7.78 2.98 19.33
CA GLU A 62 -8.63 3.94 18.63
C GLU A 62 -8.70 3.56 17.14
N GLN A 63 -9.88 3.70 16.53
CA GLN A 63 -10.06 3.51 15.10
C GLN A 63 -9.25 4.58 14.35
N ILE A 64 -8.02 4.24 13.94
CA ILE A 64 -7.22 5.14 13.11
C ILE A 64 -7.92 5.25 11.75
N PRO A 65 -8.36 6.46 11.32
CA PRO A 65 -9.04 6.65 10.05
C PRO A 65 -8.16 6.21 8.87
N ALA A 66 -8.78 5.95 7.72
CA ALA A 66 -8.06 5.73 6.47
C ALA A 66 -7.03 6.87 6.24
N SER A 67 -5.82 6.51 5.78
CA SER A 67 -4.74 7.47 5.62
C SER A 67 -5.18 8.62 4.71
N TYR A 68 -5.16 9.86 5.21
CA TYR A 68 -5.53 11.06 4.46
C TYR A 68 -4.81 11.13 3.10
N THR A 69 -3.56 10.64 3.04
CA THR A 69 -2.76 10.59 1.83
C THR A 69 -3.32 9.61 0.78
N ILE A 70 -3.96 8.52 1.20
CA ILE A 70 -4.61 7.59 0.28
C ILE A 70 -5.97 8.11 -0.17
N ASN A 71 -6.79 8.64 0.74
CA ASN A 71 -8.06 9.25 0.37
C ASN A 71 -7.87 10.40 -0.64
N ALA A 72 -6.80 11.19 -0.49
CA ALA A 72 -6.44 12.21 -1.46
C ALA A 72 -6.10 11.61 -2.83
N ARG A 73 -5.35 10.49 -2.88
CA ARG A 73 -5.02 9.79 -4.13
C ARG A 73 -6.25 9.19 -4.79
N GLU A 74 -7.15 8.57 -4.02
CA GLU A 74 -8.42 8.06 -4.54
C GLU A 74 -9.27 9.16 -5.16
N ARG A 75 -9.41 10.31 -4.49
CA ARG A 75 -10.14 11.46 -5.02
C ARG A 75 -9.49 12.04 -6.29
N CYS A 76 -8.16 12.04 -6.38
CA CYS A 76 -7.46 12.43 -7.60
C CYS A 76 -7.78 11.50 -8.76
N ILE A 77 -7.75 10.19 -8.54
CA ILE A 77 -8.12 9.18 -9.54
C ILE A 77 -9.56 9.39 -9.99
N GLU A 78 -10.51 9.51 -9.06
CA GLU A 78 -11.93 9.72 -9.37
C GLU A 78 -12.21 11.01 -10.13
N ALA A 79 -11.48 12.09 -9.84
CA ALA A 79 -11.60 13.35 -10.54
C ALA A 79 -11.06 13.30 -11.99
N GLU A 80 -10.06 12.45 -12.24
CA GLU A 80 -9.48 12.26 -13.58
C GLU A 80 -10.24 11.23 -14.41
N ASP A 81 -10.76 10.16 -13.80
CA ASP A 81 -11.64 9.19 -14.47
C ASP A 81 -12.91 9.86 -15.00
N LYS A 82 -13.49 10.82 -14.25
CA LYS A 82 -14.63 11.66 -14.69
C LYS A 82 -14.31 12.51 -15.93
N LYS A 83 -13.04 12.73 -16.26
CA LYS A 83 -12.60 13.47 -17.46
C LYS A 83 -12.34 12.55 -18.66
N GLY A 84 -12.64 11.25 -18.55
CA GLY A 84 -12.59 10.29 -19.67
C GLY A 84 -11.18 9.93 -20.15
N LYS A 85 -10.12 10.28 -19.40
CA LYS A 85 -8.76 9.83 -19.70
C LYS A 85 -8.52 8.50 -18.98
N ASN A 86 -8.56 7.41 -19.74
CA ASN A 86 -8.19 6.09 -19.23
C ASN A 86 -6.66 6.07 -18.98
N ASN A 87 -6.23 6.57 -17.83
CA ASN A 87 -4.85 6.96 -17.62
C ASN A 87 -4.14 5.86 -16.81
N GLN A 88 -3.82 4.75 -17.48
CA GLN A 88 -3.11 3.61 -16.87
C GLN A 88 -1.82 4.08 -16.14
N GLU A 89 -1.13 5.05 -16.73
CA GLU A 89 0.06 5.68 -16.14
C GLU A 89 -0.24 6.40 -14.82
N LEU A 90 -1.42 7.03 -14.69
CA LEU A 90 -1.85 7.66 -13.45
C LEU A 90 -2.06 6.61 -12.35
N TYR A 91 -2.72 5.49 -12.67
CA TYR A 91 -2.88 4.38 -11.75
C TYR A 91 -1.52 3.86 -11.27
N LEU A 92 -0.62 3.54 -12.19
CA LEU A 92 0.71 3.02 -11.83
C LEU A 92 1.50 4.03 -10.98
N LYS A 93 1.46 5.32 -11.30
CA LYS A 93 2.09 6.38 -10.49
C LYS A 93 1.52 6.44 -9.07
N HIS A 94 0.21 6.32 -8.91
CA HIS A 94 -0.41 6.30 -7.59
C HIS A 94 -0.03 5.05 -6.80
N LEU A 95 -0.03 3.87 -7.44
CA LEU A 95 0.36 2.61 -6.82
C LEU A 95 1.82 2.63 -6.37
N GLU A 96 2.75 3.11 -7.19
CA GLU A 96 4.16 3.27 -6.79
C GLU A 96 4.31 4.24 -5.60
N GLY A 97 3.52 5.31 -5.58
CA GLY A 97 3.46 6.24 -4.46
C GLY A 97 2.86 5.64 -3.18
N VAL A 98 1.99 4.63 -3.29
CA VAL A 98 1.49 3.85 -2.15
C VAL A 98 2.62 3.01 -1.58
N GLU A 99 3.30 2.21 -2.40
CA GLU A 99 4.39 1.35 -1.95
C GLU A 99 5.52 2.16 -1.29
N THR A 100 5.93 3.26 -1.93
CA THR A 100 6.93 4.18 -1.38
C THR A 100 6.55 4.70 0.00
N LYS A 101 5.27 5.02 0.22
CA LYS A 101 4.80 5.52 1.52
C LYS A 101 4.80 4.42 2.59
N ILE A 102 4.40 3.20 2.22
CA ILE A 102 4.43 2.05 3.13
C ILE A 102 5.85 1.74 3.56
N ILE A 103 6.80 1.69 2.61
CA ILE A 103 8.22 1.46 2.87
C ILE A 103 8.75 2.51 3.86
N SER A 104 8.52 3.80 3.57
CA SER A 104 8.98 4.90 4.43
C SER A 104 8.37 4.85 5.84
N ASP A 105 7.09 4.49 5.98
CA ASP A 105 6.45 4.36 7.29
C ASP A 105 6.99 3.16 8.07
N ILE A 106 7.33 2.05 7.40
CA ILE A 106 7.98 0.89 8.03
C ILE A 106 9.41 1.26 8.46
N GLU A 107 10.19 1.93 7.61
CA GLU A 107 11.56 2.36 7.93
C GLU A 107 11.59 3.27 9.16
N SER A 108 10.77 4.32 9.15
CA SER A 108 10.64 5.25 10.27
C SER A 108 10.24 4.52 11.56
N LEU A 109 9.31 3.56 11.49
CA LEU A 109 8.91 2.76 12.64
C LEU A 109 10.05 1.88 13.17
N LEU A 110 10.84 1.27 12.28
CA LEU A 110 11.98 0.42 12.62
C LEU A 110 13.17 1.20 13.19
N GLU A 111 13.37 2.45 12.77
CA GLU A 111 14.40 3.36 13.28
C GLU A 111 14.05 3.90 14.66
N THR A 112 12.79 4.32 14.84
CA THR A 112 12.31 4.91 16.10
C THR A 112 12.10 3.90 17.21
N ASN A 113 11.85 2.63 16.88
CA ASN A 113 11.57 1.56 17.84
C ASN A 113 12.48 0.33 17.58
N PRO A 114 13.73 0.34 18.09
CA PRO A 114 14.69 -0.74 17.84
C PRO A 114 14.20 -2.10 18.36
N ASP A 115 13.52 -2.13 19.51
CA ASP A 115 13.04 -3.34 20.18
C ASP A 115 11.58 -3.70 19.87
N LEU A 116 11.03 -3.14 18.77
CA LEU A 116 9.64 -3.34 18.40
C LEU A 116 9.29 -4.82 18.20
N GLU A 117 8.26 -5.29 18.89
CA GLU A 117 7.71 -6.62 18.66
C GLU A 117 7.23 -6.76 17.22
N GLY A 118 7.64 -7.84 16.54
CA GLY A 118 7.35 -8.04 15.12
C GLY A 118 8.31 -7.33 14.16
N ARG A 119 9.43 -6.75 14.63
CA ARG A 119 10.51 -6.17 13.80
C ARG A 119 10.90 -7.04 12.60
N ARG A 120 11.08 -8.35 12.80
CA ARG A 120 11.42 -9.30 11.72
C ARG A 120 10.33 -9.35 10.65
N ARG A 121 9.05 -9.40 11.04
CA ARG A 121 7.92 -9.39 10.10
C ARG A 121 7.81 -8.06 9.36
N LEU A 122 8.04 -6.93 10.03
CA LEU A 122 8.09 -5.62 9.39
C LEU A 122 9.19 -5.54 8.33
N LYS A 123 10.39 -6.08 8.59
CA LYS A 123 11.45 -6.16 7.59
C LYS A 123 11.07 -7.03 6.38
N VAL A 124 10.42 -8.17 6.62
CA VAL A 124 9.92 -9.02 5.53
C VAL A 124 8.91 -8.25 4.68
N VAL A 125 7.93 -7.60 5.31
CA VAL A 125 6.93 -6.81 4.58
C VAL A 125 7.56 -5.63 3.85
N LYS A 126 8.55 -4.95 4.45
CA LYS A 126 9.31 -3.89 3.77
C LYS A 126 9.89 -4.41 2.45
N ASN A 127 10.63 -5.51 2.48
CA ASN A 127 11.25 -6.09 1.29
C ASN A 127 10.21 -6.50 0.23
N GLU A 128 9.05 -7.02 0.67
CA GLU A 128 7.94 -7.33 -0.23
C GLU A 128 7.39 -6.06 -0.90
N MET A 129 7.21 -4.97 -0.15
CA MET A 129 6.74 -3.70 -0.73
C MET A 129 7.79 -3.05 -1.64
N GLU A 130 9.09 -3.20 -1.35
CA GLU A 130 10.18 -2.79 -2.26
C GLU A 130 10.09 -3.55 -3.59
N SER A 131 9.92 -4.87 -3.54
CA SER A 131 9.73 -5.67 -4.75
C SER A 131 8.46 -5.26 -5.52
N CYS A 132 7.34 -5.03 -4.83
CA CYS A 132 6.11 -4.53 -5.46
C CYS A 132 6.34 -3.17 -6.14
N ARG A 133 7.01 -2.22 -5.46
CA ARG A 133 7.34 -0.91 -6.02
C ARG A 133 8.18 -1.05 -7.28
N ASP A 134 9.22 -1.87 -7.24
CA ASP A 134 10.14 -2.05 -8.37
C ASP A 134 9.44 -2.71 -9.56
N GLN A 135 8.52 -3.65 -9.32
CA GLN A 135 7.67 -4.22 -10.37
C GLN A 135 6.77 -3.15 -11.01
N ILE A 136 6.12 -2.30 -10.22
CA ILE A 136 5.29 -1.20 -10.75
C ILE A 136 6.14 -0.23 -11.54
N HIS A 137 7.31 0.15 -11.00
CA HIS A 137 8.24 1.05 -11.67
C HIS A 137 8.64 0.50 -13.05
N ASN A 138 9.00 -0.79 -13.12
CA ASN A 138 9.29 -1.46 -14.38
C ASN A 138 8.08 -1.49 -15.32
N MET A 139 6.85 -1.62 -14.82
CA MET A 139 5.64 -1.58 -15.65
C MET A 139 5.34 -0.19 -16.22
N ARG A 140 5.85 0.89 -15.62
CA ARG A 140 5.70 2.27 -16.12
C ARG A 140 6.72 2.63 -17.21
N HIS A 141 7.87 1.97 -17.19
CA HIS A 141 9.02 2.29 -18.04
C HIS A 141 9.28 1.26 -19.15
N ASN A 142 8.46 0.22 -19.25
CA ASN A 142 8.46 -0.78 -20.34
C ASN A 142 7.21 -0.65 -21.21
#